data_AF-A0A401UL62-F1
#
_entry.id   AF-A0A401UL62-F1
#
_cell.length_a   1.000
_cell.length_b   1.000
_cell.length_c   1.000
_cell.angle_alpha   90.00
_cell.angle_beta   90.00
_cell.angle_gamma   90.00
#
_symmetry.space_group_name_H-M   'P 1'
#
loop_
_entity.id
_entity.type
_entity.pdbx_description
1 polymer ?
#
loop_
_entity_poly.entity_id
_entity_poly.type
_entity_poly.pdbx_seq_one_letter_code
_entity_poly.pdbx_strand_id
1 'polypeptide(L)'
;MFIFINIILGVILSVLTIIFIVKKILVGIVITDSGFIISVLILLGVVGLFCSLSALLGAHSIDGLAIRLNTDKVISAEEITMIKENISKAKTSNIISLIVGYVALIFNQIIYTIMAKKNKQAQAKVKNRWDWGKLN
;
A
#
# COMPACT_ATOMS: atom_id res chain seq x y z
N MET A 1 5.52 9.18 -20.35
CA MET A 1 4.20 8.64 -19.94
C MET A 1 4.29 7.62 -18.81
N PHE A 2 5.09 6.54 -18.94
CA PHE A 2 5.23 5.50 -17.90
C PHE A 2 5.63 6.03 -16.51
N ILE A 3 6.63 6.91 -16.45
CA ILE A 3 7.16 7.48 -15.19
C ILE A 3 6.06 8.27 -14.46
N PHE A 4 5.38 9.16 -15.17
CA PHE A 4 4.25 9.94 -14.65
C PHE A 4 3.13 9.06 -14.06
N ILE A 5 2.73 8.00 -14.77
CA ILE A 5 1.70 7.07 -14.29
C ILE A 5 2.16 6.36 -13.00
N ASN A 6 3.41 5.91 -12.93
CA ASN A 6 3.95 5.26 -11.73
C ASN A 6 4.01 6.21 -10.53
N ILE A 7 4.40 7.46 -10.75
CA ILE A 7 4.42 8.49 -9.70
C ILE A 7 2.99 8.71 -9.18
N ILE A 8 2.02 8.91 -10.06
CA ILE A 8 0.61 9.11 -9.68
C ILE A 8 0.09 7.89 -8.90
N LEU A 9 0.32 6.66 -9.39
CA LEU A 9 -0.10 5.44 -8.70
C LEU A 9 0.59 5.25 -7.34
N GLY A 10 1.86 5.62 -7.22
CA GLY A 10 2.61 5.59 -5.97
C GLY A 10 2.09 6.61 -4.95
N VAL A 11 1.75 7.82 -5.40
CA VAL A 11 1.13 8.86 -4.55
C VAL A 11 -0.26 8.41 -4.10
N ILE A 12 -1.10 7.89 -4.99
CA ILE A 12 -2.42 7.35 -4.64
C ILE A 12 -2.29 6.24 -3.60
N LEU A 13 -1.36 5.30 -3.81
CA LEU A 13 -1.08 4.22 -2.88
C LEU A 13 -0.67 4.75 -1.50
N SER A 14 0.22 5.75 -1.46
CA SER A 14 0.67 6.39 -0.24
C SER A 14 -0.49 7.07 0.51
N VAL A 15 -1.29 7.89 -0.18
CA VAL A 15 -2.44 8.59 0.38
C VAL A 15 -3.46 7.60 0.95
N LEU A 16 -3.82 6.55 0.19
CA LEU A 16 -4.74 5.53 0.67
C LEU A 16 -4.19 4.80 1.90
N THR A 17 -2.90 4.47 1.90
CA THR A 17 -2.25 3.79 3.04
C THR A 17 -2.27 4.67 4.29
N ILE A 18 -1.94 5.96 4.17
CA ILE A 18 -2.00 6.92 5.27
C ILE A 18 -3.44 7.07 5.79
N ILE A 19 -4.42 7.26 4.90
CA ILE A 19 -5.83 7.35 5.29
C ILE A 19 -6.26 6.10 6.07
N PHE A 20 -5.85 4.91 5.61
CA PHE A 20 -6.17 3.66 6.31
C PHE A 20 -5.50 3.54 7.68
N ILE A 21 -4.22 3.91 7.79
CA ILE A 21 -3.49 3.90 9.07
C ILE A 21 -4.15 4.88 10.04
N VAL A 22 -4.37 6.13 9.61
CA VAL A 22 -4.98 7.18 10.43
C VAL A 22 -6.38 6.80 10.85
N LYS A 23 -7.22 6.29 9.93
CA LYS A 23 -8.57 5.83 10.25
C LYS A 23 -8.54 4.68 11.26
N LYS A 24 -7.59 3.75 11.18
CA LYS A 24 -7.52 2.62 12.12
C LYS A 24 -7.01 3.04 13.50
N ILE A 25 -6.03 3.96 13.55
CA ILE A 25 -5.56 4.54 14.81
C ILE A 25 -6.67 5.36 15.48
N LEU A 26 -7.37 6.23 14.73
CA LEU A 26 -8.43 7.09 15.24
C LEU A 26 -9.74 6.35 15.58
N VAL A 27 -10.18 5.41 14.73
CA VAL A 27 -11.52 4.77 14.83
C VAL A 27 -11.48 3.47 15.62
N GLY A 28 -10.33 2.84 15.80
CA GLY A 28 -10.24 1.77 16.77
C GLY A 28 -9.27 0.66 16.40
N ILE A 29 -8.11 0.72 17.06
CA ILE A 29 -7.51 -0.48 17.65
C ILE A 29 -8.53 -1.22 18.55
N VAL A 30 -9.64 -0.59 18.94
CA VAL A 30 -10.81 -1.14 19.66
C VAL A 30 -11.65 -2.16 18.86
N ILE A 31 -11.32 -2.46 17.59
CA ILE A 31 -12.12 -3.42 16.79
C ILE A 31 -11.86 -4.87 17.22
N THR A 32 -10.72 -5.15 17.85
CA THR A 32 -10.38 -6.49 18.35
C THR A 32 -9.34 -6.43 19.47
N ASP A 33 -9.52 -7.28 20.48
CA ASP A 33 -8.52 -7.47 21.55
C ASP A 33 -7.37 -8.41 21.12
N SER A 34 -7.42 -8.93 19.88
CA SER A 34 -6.36 -9.80 19.36
C SER A 34 -5.15 -8.99 18.92
N GLY A 35 -4.11 -8.99 19.76
CA GLY A 35 -2.81 -8.36 19.45
C GLY A 35 -2.20 -8.86 18.14
N PHE A 36 -2.41 -10.13 17.78
CA PHE A 36 -1.95 -10.68 16.49
C PHE A 36 -2.58 -9.96 15.29
N ILE A 37 -3.90 -9.75 15.31
CA ILE A 37 -4.61 -9.09 14.21
C ILE A 37 -4.17 -7.64 14.09
N ILE A 38 -3.99 -6.94 15.22
CA ILE A 38 -3.47 -5.57 15.23
C ILE A 38 -2.08 -5.52 14.58
N SER A 39 -1.17 -6.41 14.98
CA SER A 39 0.17 -6.51 14.39
C SER A 39 0.15 -6.78 12.89
N VAL A 40 -0.73 -7.67 12.40
CA VAL A 40 -0.89 -7.94 10.97
C VAL A 40 -1.37 -6.71 10.21
N LEU A 41 -2.36 -5.97 10.74
CA LEU A 41 -2.88 -4.76 10.10
C LEU A 41 -1.84 -3.63 10.05
N ILE A 42 -1.03 -3.48 11.09
CA ILE A 42 0.09 -2.53 11.13
C ILE A 42 1.16 -2.94 10.12
N LEU A 43 1.56 -4.21 10.10
CA LEU A 43 2.58 -4.71 9.20
C LEU A 43 2.18 -4.53 7.72
N LEU A 44 0.93 -4.83 7.38
CA LEU A 44 0.39 -4.57 6.04
C LEU A 44 0.38 -3.07 5.68
N GLY A 45 0.14 -2.19 6.65
CA GLY A 45 0.23 -0.74 6.47
C GLY A 45 1.66 -0.27 6.21
N VAL A 46 2.62 -0.75 7.00
CA VAL A 46 4.05 -0.45 6.84
C VAL A 46 4.57 -0.96 5.49
N VAL A 47 4.19 -2.17 5.09
CA VAL A 47 4.54 -2.72 3.77
C VAL A 47 3.98 -1.83 2.65
N GLY A 48 2.72 -1.38 2.75
CA GLY A 48 2.12 -0.46 1.78
C GLY A 48 2.89 0.86 1.64
N LEU A 49 3.35 1.43 2.76
CA LEU A 49 4.18 2.64 2.76
C LEU A 49 5.54 2.39 2.11
N PHE A 50 6.22 1.31 2.46
CA PHE A 50 7.49 0.93 1.85
C PHE A 50 7.36 0.72 0.34
N CYS A 51 6.31 0.03 -0.12
CA CYS A 51 6.01 -0.15 -1.53
C CYS A 51 5.79 1.19 -2.26
N SER A 52 5.09 2.13 -1.63
CA SER A 52 4.87 3.47 -2.21
C SER A 52 6.18 4.28 -2.33
N LEU A 53 7.05 4.20 -1.32
CA LEU A 53 8.34 4.88 -1.32
C LEU A 53 9.28 4.28 -2.37
N SER A 54 9.38 2.95 -2.43
CA SER A 54 10.16 2.24 -3.45
C SER A 54 9.69 2.59 -4.86
N ALA A 55 8.37 2.67 -5.09
CA ALA A 55 7.81 3.07 -6.38
C ALA A 55 8.19 4.50 -6.80
N LEU A 56 8.16 5.44 -5.85
CA LEU A 56 8.55 6.84 -6.09
C LEU A 56 10.05 6.97 -6.37
N LEU A 57 10.90 6.38 -5.53
CA LEU A 57 12.35 6.40 -5.71
C LEU A 57 12.78 5.72 -7.00
N GLY A 58 12.18 4.57 -7.33
CA GLY A 58 12.42 3.88 -8.59
C GLY A 58 11.99 4.69 -9.82
N ALA A 59 10.90 5.46 -9.72
CA ALA A 59 10.45 6.32 -10.82
C ALA A 59 11.45 7.46 -11.08
N HIS A 60 11.98 8.10 -10.03
CA HIS A 60 13.03 9.12 -10.14
C HIS A 60 14.35 8.55 -10.68
N SER A 61 14.73 7.35 -10.26
CA SER A 61 15.92 6.67 -10.78
C SER A 61 15.82 6.39 -12.28
N ILE A 62 14.66 5.89 -12.74
CA ILE A 62 14.39 5.68 -14.17
C ILE A 62 14.47 6.99 -14.96
N ASP A 63 13.93 8.08 -14.40
CA ASP A 63 13.98 9.40 -15.03
C ASP A 63 15.41 9.91 -15.18
N GLY A 64 16.24 9.81 -14.13
CA GLY A 64 17.65 10.18 -14.18
C GLY A 64 18.45 9.39 -15.23
N LEU A 65 18.21 8.08 -15.34
CA LEU A 65 18.84 7.24 -16.36
C LEU A 65 18.36 7.59 -17.78
N ALA A 66 17.08 7.95 -17.95
CA ALA A 66 16.54 8.38 -19.24
C ALA A 66 17.07 9.75 -19.67
N ILE A 67 17.25 10.69 -18.74
CA ILE A 67 17.86 11.99 -19.00
C ILE A 67 19.33 11.82 -19.42
N ARG A 68 20.07 10.96 -18.72
CA ARG A 68 21.48 10.66 -19.05
C ARG A 68 21.64 10.17 -20.49
N LEU A 69 20.78 9.25 -20.94
CA LEU A 69 20.75 8.74 -22.31
C LEU A 69 20.48 9.81 -23.38
N ASN A 70 19.75 10.87 -23.05
CA ASN A 70 19.35 11.90 -24.02
C ASN A 70 20.27 13.12 -24.02
N THR A 71 21.04 13.33 -22.95
CA THR A 71 21.78 14.58 -22.73
C THR A 71 23.28 14.42 -22.92
N ASP A 72 23.83 13.23 -22.62
CA ASP A 72 25.27 13.00 -22.76
C ASP A 72 25.62 12.74 -24.23
N LYS A 73 26.44 13.63 -24.81
CA LYS A 73 26.85 13.58 -26.22
C LYS A 73 27.89 12.49 -26.52
N VAL A 74 28.47 11.87 -25.48
CA VAL A 74 29.52 10.86 -25.60
C VAL A 74 29.20 9.71 -24.66
N ILE A 75 28.37 8.78 -25.13
CA ILE A 75 28.10 7.51 -24.43
C ILE A 75 28.52 6.38 -25.36
N SER A 76 29.29 5.42 -24.85
CA SER A 76 29.65 4.23 -25.63
C SER A 76 28.43 3.35 -25.91
N ALA A 77 28.45 2.58 -27.00
CA ALA A 77 27.34 1.67 -27.33
C ALA A 77 27.08 0.63 -26.22
N GLU A 78 28.14 0.23 -25.52
CA GLU A 78 28.09 -0.70 -24.39
C GLU A 78 27.36 -0.09 -23.19
N GLU A 79 27.69 1.16 -22.82
CA GLU A 79 27.00 1.88 -21.75
C GLU A 79 25.54 2.16 -22.07
N ILE A 80 25.20 2.50 -23.33
CA ILE A 80 23.80 2.67 -23.75
C ILE A 80 23.00 1.39 -23.50
N THR A 81 23.61 0.24 -23.79
CA THR A 81 22.96 -1.07 -23.63
C THR A 81 22.74 -1.40 -22.16
N MET A 82 23.76 -1.18 -21.31
CA MET A 82 23.63 -1.34 -19.86
C MET A 82 22.58 -0.41 -19.24
N ILE A 83 22.54 0.87 -19.65
CA ILE A 83 21.55 1.83 -19.12
C ILE A 83 20.13 1.41 -19.51
N LYS A 84 19.91 0.96 -20.76
CA LYS A 84 18.60 0.46 -21.21
C LYS A 84 18.16 -0.78 -20.42
N GLU A 85 19.07 -1.70 -20.15
CA GLU A 85 18.78 -2.89 -19.35
C GLU A 85 18.42 -2.53 -17.90
N ASN A 86 19.19 -1.61 -17.30
CA ASN A 86 18.92 -1.11 -15.95
C ASN A 86 17.57 -0.40 -15.86
N ILE A 87 17.21 0.41 -16.87
CA ILE A 87 15.88 1.02 -16.96
C ILE A 87 14.80 -0.07 -17.00
N SER A 88 14.98 -1.11 -17.82
CA SER A 88 14.00 -2.21 -17.93
C SER A 88 13.82 -2.95 -16.60
N LYS A 89 14.92 -3.31 -15.93
CA LYS A 89 14.90 -3.95 -14.61
C LYS A 89 14.22 -3.08 -13.56
N ALA A 90 14.56 -1.78 -13.53
CA ALA A 90 13.96 -0.83 -12.61
C ALA A 90 12.46 -0.68 -12.84
N LYS A 91 12.00 -0.62 -14.11
CA LYS A 91 10.56 -0.58 -14.45
C LYS A 91 9.82 -1.80 -13.89
N THR A 92 10.36 -2.99 -14.11
CA THR A 92 9.75 -4.24 -13.63
C THR A 92 9.68 -4.28 -12.11
N SER A 93 10.76 -3.90 -11.42
CA SER A 93 10.79 -3.81 -9.95
C SER A 93 9.77 -2.81 -9.41
N ASN A 94 9.62 -1.65 -10.07
CA ASN A 94 8.63 -0.64 -9.71
C ASN A 94 7.19 -1.16 -9.84
N ILE A 95 6.88 -1.84 -10.95
CA ILE A 95 5.56 -2.43 -11.19
C ILE A 95 5.24 -3.47 -10.11
N ILE A 96 6.19 -4.36 -9.80
CA ILE A 96 6.02 -5.37 -8.75
C ILE A 96 5.76 -4.68 -7.40
N SER A 97 6.53 -3.65 -7.07
CA SER A 97 6.37 -2.91 -5.82
C SER A 97 4.97 -2.28 -5.70
N LEU A 98 4.47 -1.66 -6.77
CA LEU A 98 3.10 -1.12 -6.80
C LEU A 98 2.06 -2.22 -6.61
N ILE A 99 2.17 -3.33 -7.36
CA ILE A 99 1.22 -4.46 -7.24
C ILE A 99 1.19 -4.99 -5.81
N VAL A 100 2.35 -5.26 -5.21
CA VAL A 100 2.45 -5.76 -3.83
C VAL A 100 1.85 -4.76 -2.85
N GLY A 101 2.10 -3.46 -3.03
CA GLY A 101 1.51 -2.41 -2.20
C GLY A 101 -0.02 -2.37 -2.28
N TYR A 102 -0.59 -2.45 -3.48
CA TYR A 102 -2.05 -2.50 -3.66
C TYR A 102 -2.66 -3.79 -3.09
N VAL A 103 -2.01 -4.94 -3.28
CA VAL A 103 -2.43 -6.22 -2.70
C VAL A 103 -2.43 -6.12 -1.17
N ALA A 104 -1.37 -5.55 -0.57
CA ALA A 104 -1.29 -5.33 0.87
C ALA A 104 -2.44 -4.47 1.38
N LEU A 105 -2.78 -3.37 0.68
CA LEU A 105 -3.95 -2.55 1.01
C LEU A 105 -5.28 -3.32 0.94
N ILE A 106 -5.49 -4.11 -0.11
CA ILE A 106 -6.71 -4.90 -0.28
C ILE A 106 -6.85 -5.90 0.87
N PHE A 107 -5.81 -6.67 1.19
CA PHE A 107 -5.83 -7.59 2.33
C PHE A 107 -6.08 -6.87 3.64
N ASN A 108 -5.43 -5.71 3.84
CA ASN A 108 -5.61 -4.88 5.02
C ASN A 108 -7.07 -4.41 5.18
N GLN A 109 -7.76 -4.15 4.07
CA GLN A 109 -9.17 -3.76 4.06
C GLN A 109 -10.12 -4.95 4.26
N ILE A 110 -9.81 -6.11 3.69
CA ILE A 110 -10.59 -7.35 3.87
C ILE A 110 -10.60 -7.74 5.35
N ILE A 111 -9.41 -7.82 5.97
CA ILE A 111 -9.28 -8.19 7.38
C ILE A 111 -10.04 -7.20 8.26
N TYR A 112 -9.87 -5.90 8.03
CA TYR A 112 -10.59 -4.86 8.76
C TYR A 112 -12.12 -5.01 8.64
N THR A 113 -12.64 -5.25 7.44
CA THR A 113 -14.08 -5.38 7.18
C THR A 113 -14.67 -6.61 7.87
N ILE A 114 -13.96 -7.75 7.83
CA ILE A 114 -14.36 -8.98 8.52
C ILE A 114 -14.44 -8.72 10.03
N MET A 115 -13.43 -8.06 10.60
CA MET A 115 -13.38 -7.77 12.03
C MET A 115 -14.44 -6.77 12.47
N ALA A 116 -14.66 -5.70 11.69
CA ALA A 116 -15.75 -4.76 11.94
C ALA A 116 -17.13 -5.45 11.91
N LYS A 117 -17.35 -6.41 10.99
CA LYS A 117 -18.59 -7.20 10.92
C LYS A 117 -18.75 -8.08 12.16
N LYS A 118 -17.69 -8.77 12.58
CA LYS A 118 -17.69 -9.60 13.81
C LYS A 118 -18.00 -8.76 15.05
N ASN A 119 -17.38 -7.58 15.18
CA ASN A 119 -17.59 -6.71 16.33
C ASN A 119 -19.04 -6.17 16.36
N LYS A 120 -19.59 -5.73 15.22
CA LYS A 120 -21.01 -5.33 15.13
C LYS A 120 -21.97 -6.46 15.54
N GLN A 121 -21.68 -7.70 15.13
CA GLN A 121 -22.48 -8.86 15.55
C GLN A 121 -22.36 -9.15 17.05
N ALA A 122 -21.17 -9.02 17.63
CA ALA A 122 -20.96 -9.17 19.07
C ALA A 122 -21.74 -8.11 19.85
N GLN A 123 -21.65 -6.83 19.44
CA GLN A 123 -22.40 -5.73 20.04
C GLN A 123 -23.91 -5.92 19.91
N ALA A 124 -24.41 -6.39 18.77
CA ALA A 124 -25.84 -6.70 18.58
C ALA A 124 -26.31 -7.84 19.49
N LYS A 125 -25.49 -8.88 19.69
CA LYS A 125 -25.79 -9.97 20.65
C LYS A 125 -25.83 -9.50 22.09
N VAL A 126 -24.94 -8.57 22.48
CA VAL A 126 -24.99 -7.96 23.81
C VAL A 126 -26.26 -7.12 23.95
N LYS A 127 -26.59 -6.26 22.98
CA LYS A 127 -27.80 -5.43 23.02
C LYS A 127 -29.08 -6.27 23.15
N ASN A 128 -29.19 -7.36 22.40
CA ASN A 128 -30.35 -8.27 22.48
C ASN A 128 -30.42 -9.06 23.80
N ARG A 129 -29.30 -9.27 24.51
CA ARG A 129 -29.29 -9.92 25.83
C ARG A 129 -29.90 -9.05 26.93
N TRP A 130 -29.94 -7.74 26.73
CA TRP A 130 -30.51 -6.75 27.66
C TRP A 130 -31.80 -6.12 27.12
N ASP A 131 -32.42 -6.76 26.11
CA ASP A 131 -33.68 -6.30 25.54
C ASP A 131 -34.85 -6.76 26.43
N TRP A 132 -35.10 -5.99 27.49
CA TRP A 132 -36.17 -6.23 28.46
C TRP A 132 -37.58 -6.26 27.83
N GLY A 133 -37.75 -5.71 26.61
CA GLY A 133 -39.01 -5.75 25.87
C GLY A 133 -39.37 -7.11 25.27
N LYS A 134 -38.46 -8.09 25.27
CA LYS A 134 -38.70 -9.48 24.86
C LYS A 134 -38.84 -10.47 26.02
N LEU A 135 -38.72 -9.98 27.26
CA LEU A 135 -38.87 -10.77 28.48
C LEU A 135 -40.27 -10.66 29.11
N ASN A 136 -41.17 -9.86 28.49
CA ASN A 136 -42.60 -9.78 28.83
C ASN A 136 -43.44 -10.53 27.79
#